data_AF-A0A5B7A5I4-F1
#
_entry.id   AF-A0A5B7A5I4-F1
#
_cell.length_a   1.000
_cell.length_b   1.000
_cell.length_c   1.000
_cell.angle_alpha   90.00
_cell.angle_beta   90.00
_cell.angle_gamma   90.00
#
_symmetry.space_group_name_H-M   'P 1'
#
loop_
_entity.id
_entity.type
_entity.pdbx_description
1 polymer ?
#
loop_
_entity_poly.entity_id
_entity_poly.type
_entity_poly.pdbx_seq_one_letter_code
_entity_poly.pdbx_strand_id
1 'polypeptide(L)'
;MSSLFFQKFWDVVGLDLTHMVLDFLNKGVGNIAGINKTYIVLIPKIKNSRKVSDFRPISLCNVVYKVISKVLANRLKVILPSLIAESQSAFVPGRLISDNILVAFEILHWLKNKKGGNNGHLALKLDVSKAYDRVEWPFLESIMLHMGFHPRWVALIMQCVSSVSFAVLINGDLKGCIKPSRGLR
;
A
#
# COMPACT_ATOMS: atom_id res chain seq x y z
N MET A 1 -15.22 3.16 13.56
CA MET A 1 -14.78 2.83 14.92
C MET A 1 -13.29 3.09 15.05
N SER A 2 -12.85 3.73 16.14
CA SER A 2 -11.44 4.03 16.40
C SER A 2 -10.69 2.81 16.93
N SER A 3 -9.36 2.81 16.86
CA SER A 3 -8.52 1.78 17.48
C SER A 3 -8.70 1.71 19.00
N LEU A 4 -8.92 2.86 19.64
CA LEU A 4 -9.12 2.96 21.09
C LEU A 4 -10.36 2.18 21.56
N PHE A 5 -11.42 2.13 20.75
CA PHE A 5 -12.61 1.34 21.06
C PHE A 5 -12.26 -0.15 21.18
N PHE A 6 -11.55 -0.70 20.17
CA PHE A 6 -11.16 -2.12 20.18
C PHE A 6 -10.19 -2.45 21.32
N GLN A 7 -9.30 -1.52 21.68
CA GLN A 7 -8.38 -1.72 22.81
C GLN A 7 -9.10 -1.72 24.15
N LYS A 8 -10.09 -0.83 24.35
CA LYS A 8 -10.82 -0.72 25.63
C LYS A 8 -11.84 -1.84 25.84
N PHE A 9 -12.48 -2.29 24.78
CA PHE A 9 -13.57 -3.27 24.84
C PHE A 9 -13.18 -4.62 24.25
N TRP A 10 -11.88 -4.94 24.24
CA TRP A 10 -11.36 -6.16 23.63
C TRP A 10 -12.01 -7.43 24.20
N ASP A 11 -12.24 -7.46 25.51
CA ASP A 11 -12.86 -8.60 26.19
C ASP A 11 -14.31 -8.85 25.71
N VAL A 12 -14.96 -7.84 25.12
CA VAL A 12 -16.31 -7.93 24.58
C VAL A 12 -16.29 -8.23 23.08
N VAL A 13 -15.52 -7.47 22.29
CA VAL A 13 -15.58 -7.53 20.80
C VAL A 13 -14.46 -8.34 20.15
N GLY A 14 -13.47 -8.79 20.94
CA GLY A 14 -12.25 -9.43 20.43
C GLY A 14 -12.52 -10.78 19.77
N LEU A 15 -13.41 -11.58 20.34
CA LEU A 15 -13.81 -12.87 19.76
C LEU A 15 -14.50 -12.69 18.40
N ASP A 16 -15.47 -11.79 18.32
CA ASP A 16 -16.21 -11.51 17.08
C ASP A 16 -15.29 -10.96 15.97
N LEU A 17 -14.40 -10.01 16.33
CA LEU A 17 -13.40 -9.49 15.39
C LEU A 17 -12.49 -10.62 14.90
N THR A 18 -12.02 -11.48 15.79
CA THR A 18 -11.12 -12.59 15.44
C THR A 18 -11.81 -13.58 14.51
N HIS A 19 -13.05 -13.99 14.82
CA HIS A 19 -13.84 -14.86 13.96
C HIS A 19 -14.06 -14.24 12.57
N MET A 20 -14.45 -12.97 12.51
CA MET A 20 -14.66 -12.27 11.24
C MET A 20 -13.38 -12.22 10.39
N VAL A 21 -12.24 -11.91 11.01
CA VAL A 21 -10.94 -11.89 10.32
C VAL A 21 -10.56 -13.30 9.84
N LEU A 22 -10.72 -14.32 10.67
CA LEU A 22 -10.38 -15.69 10.33
C LEU A 22 -11.29 -16.26 9.25
N ASP A 23 -12.59 -15.99 9.29
CA ASP A 23 -13.54 -16.41 8.25
C ASP A 23 -13.16 -15.80 6.90
N PHE A 24 -12.79 -14.52 6.87
CA PHE A 24 -12.31 -13.90 5.65
C PHE A 24 -11.02 -14.57 5.15
N LEU A 25 -10.00 -14.73 6.00
CA LEU A 25 -8.71 -15.29 5.60
C LEU A 25 -8.79 -16.77 5.21
N ASN A 26 -9.63 -17.55 5.89
CA ASN A 26 -9.70 -19.01 5.75
C ASN A 26 -10.83 -19.50 4.86
N LYS A 27 -11.79 -18.65 4.46
CA LYS A 27 -12.90 -19.04 3.57
C LYS A 27 -13.07 -18.07 2.40
N GLY A 28 -12.50 -16.85 2.46
CA GLY A 28 -12.78 -15.80 1.49
C GLY A 28 -14.21 -15.28 1.59
N VAL A 29 -14.88 -15.53 2.72
CA VAL A 29 -16.26 -15.15 2.98
C VAL A 29 -16.28 -13.96 3.92
N GLY A 30 -17.10 -12.96 3.60
CA GLY A 30 -17.28 -11.77 4.44
C GLY A 30 -17.60 -10.53 3.60
N ASN A 31 -18.41 -9.62 4.16
CA ASN A 31 -18.76 -8.37 3.49
C ASN A 31 -17.61 -7.35 3.61
N ILE A 32 -16.52 -7.59 2.87
CA ILE A 32 -15.35 -6.70 2.84
C ILE A 32 -15.75 -5.32 2.33
N ALA A 33 -16.63 -5.24 1.33
CA ALA A 33 -17.13 -3.96 0.80
C ALA A 33 -17.81 -3.10 1.87
N GLY A 34 -18.54 -3.72 2.81
CA GLY A 34 -19.17 -3.03 3.94
C GLY A 34 -18.16 -2.45 4.94
N ILE A 35 -17.02 -3.12 5.10
CA ILE A 35 -15.97 -2.78 6.08
C ILE A 35 -14.90 -1.87 5.46
N ASN A 36 -14.62 -2.02 4.18
CA ASN A 36 -13.60 -1.31 3.41
C ASN A 36 -14.08 0.09 2.95
N LYS A 37 -14.76 0.78 3.88
CA LYS A 37 -15.13 2.19 3.76
C LYS A 37 -14.01 3.01 4.39
N THR A 38 -13.41 3.89 3.62
CA THR A 38 -12.23 4.65 4.00
C THR A 38 -12.53 6.14 3.96
N TYR A 39 -12.17 6.86 5.02
CA TYR A 39 -12.39 8.30 5.08
C TYR A 39 -11.12 9.05 4.68
N ILE A 40 -11.21 9.93 3.70
CA ILE A 40 -10.11 10.81 3.30
C ILE A 40 -10.17 12.05 4.18
N VAL A 41 -9.15 12.23 5.01
CA VAL A 41 -8.96 13.44 5.83
C VAL A 41 -7.87 14.29 5.21
N LEU A 42 -8.10 15.60 5.13
CA LEU A 42 -7.13 16.55 4.59
C LEU A 42 -6.30 17.14 5.73
N ILE A 43 -5.01 16.81 5.79
CA ILE A 43 -4.07 17.41 6.75
C ILE A 43 -3.30 18.55 6.07
N PRO A 44 -3.34 19.78 6.59
CA PRO A 44 -2.61 20.90 6.01
C PRO A 44 -1.09 20.65 6.09
N LYS A 45 -0.37 20.88 4.99
CA LYS A 45 1.10 20.81 4.93
C LYS A 45 1.74 22.12 5.41
N ILE A 46 1.02 23.24 5.24
CA ILE A 46 1.49 24.59 5.53
C ILE A 46 0.45 25.38 6.32
N LYS A 47 0.89 26.43 7.03
CA LYS A 47 -0.02 27.40 7.68
C LYS A 47 -0.85 28.12 6.60
N ASN A 48 -2.12 28.40 6.91
CA ASN A 48 -3.05 29.10 6.02
C ASN A 48 -3.19 28.44 4.64
N SER A 49 -3.39 27.12 4.60
CA SER A 49 -3.58 26.34 3.37
C SER A 49 -4.79 26.85 2.57
N ARG A 50 -4.61 27.16 1.28
CA ARG A 50 -5.67 27.71 0.40
C ARG A 50 -5.99 26.82 -0.79
N LYS A 51 -5.03 26.02 -1.27
CA LYS A 51 -5.18 25.12 -2.42
C LYS A 51 -5.27 23.68 -1.94
N VAL A 52 -5.95 22.82 -2.71
CA VAL A 52 -6.03 21.37 -2.43
C VAL A 52 -4.63 20.73 -2.39
N SER A 53 -3.69 21.22 -3.20
CA SER A 53 -2.28 20.79 -3.21
C SER A 53 -1.56 21.01 -1.87
N ASP A 54 -2.02 21.98 -1.08
CA ASP A 54 -1.45 22.35 0.22
C ASP A 54 -1.84 21.34 1.30
N PHE A 55 -2.78 20.44 1.00
CA PHE A 55 -3.20 19.37 1.90
C PHE A 55 -2.55 18.04 1.52
N ARG A 56 -2.31 17.21 2.54
CA ARG A 56 -1.98 15.80 2.39
C ARG A 56 -3.27 15.01 2.68
N PRO A 57 -3.83 14.31 1.69
CA PRO A 57 -4.91 13.38 1.95
C PRO A 57 -4.37 12.19 2.75
N ILE A 58 -5.09 11.81 3.81
CA ILE A 58 -4.84 10.60 4.58
C ILE A 58 -6.08 9.73 4.54
N SER A 59 -5.91 8.52 4.02
CA SER A 59 -6.93 7.47 3.99
C SER A 59 -7.04 6.77 5.35
N LEU A 60 -8.11 7.05 6.08
CA LEU A 60 -8.45 6.41 7.35
C LEU A 60 -9.36 5.20 7.11
N CYS A 61 -8.76 4.03 6.98
CA CYS A 61 -9.51 2.79 6.82
C CYS A 61 -9.97 2.18 8.15
N ASN A 62 -11.01 1.34 8.07
CA ASN A 62 -11.58 0.62 9.21
C ASN A 62 -10.54 -0.28 9.89
N VAL A 63 -10.56 -0.34 11.23
CA VAL A 63 -9.64 -1.17 12.03
C VAL A 63 -9.73 -2.65 11.65
N VAL A 64 -10.93 -3.18 11.42
CA VAL A 64 -11.10 -4.59 11.01
C VAL A 64 -10.39 -4.85 9.69
N TYR A 65 -10.58 -3.97 8.70
CA TYR A 65 -9.85 -4.06 7.43
C TYR A 65 -8.33 -3.87 7.59
N LYS A 66 -7.89 -2.99 8.50
CA LYS A 66 -6.46 -2.85 8.83
C LYS A 66 -5.88 -4.15 9.36
N VAL A 67 -6.58 -4.88 10.22
CA VAL A 67 -6.12 -6.18 10.72
C VAL A 67 -6.00 -7.18 9.57
N ILE A 68 -7.04 -7.32 8.75
CA ILE A 68 -7.04 -8.21 7.58
C ILE A 68 -5.85 -7.91 6.64
N SER A 69 -5.76 -6.67 6.16
CA SER A 69 -4.70 -6.25 5.23
C SER A 69 -3.30 -6.37 5.86
N LYS A 70 -3.18 -6.16 7.18
CA LYS A 70 -1.91 -6.33 7.89
C LYS A 70 -1.50 -7.80 7.99
N VAL A 71 -2.42 -8.72 8.25
CA VAL A 71 -2.13 -10.16 8.25
C VAL A 71 -1.68 -10.60 6.86
N LEU A 72 -2.39 -10.17 5.80
CA LEU A 72 -2.01 -10.49 4.42
C LEU A 72 -0.62 -9.95 4.07
N ALA A 73 -0.35 -8.68 4.38
CA ALA A 73 0.95 -8.05 4.15
C ALA A 73 2.08 -8.74 4.93
N ASN A 74 1.83 -9.14 6.18
CA ASN A 74 2.83 -9.82 7.01
C ASN A 74 3.18 -11.22 6.45
N ARG A 75 2.22 -11.93 5.85
CA ARG A 75 2.50 -13.21 5.16
C ARG A 75 3.31 -12.98 3.88
N LEU A 76 2.92 -12.00 3.06
CA LEU A 76 3.66 -11.65 1.84
C LEU A 76 5.10 -11.21 2.14
N LYS A 77 5.29 -10.48 3.24
CA LYS A 77 6.59 -9.98 3.68
C LYS A 77 7.65 -11.07 3.86
N VAL A 78 7.26 -12.29 4.22
CA VAL A 78 8.19 -13.41 4.45
C VAL A 78 8.82 -13.88 3.14
N ILE A 79 8.05 -13.90 2.06
CA ILE A 79 8.48 -14.38 0.74
C ILE A 79 8.95 -13.26 -0.18
N LEU A 80 8.67 -12.00 0.18
CA LEU A 80 9.03 -10.85 -0.64
C LEU A 80 10.54 -10.82 -1.01
N PRO A 81 11.50 -11.11 -0.11
CA PRO A 81 12.93 -11.08 -0.45
C PRO A 81 13.36 -12.04 -1.56
N SER A 82 12.65 -13.16 -1.76
CA SER A 82 12.95 -14.12 -2.84
C SER A 82 12.32 -13.74 -4.18
N LEU A 83 11.41 -12.75 -4.19
CA LEU A 83 10.69 -12.31 -5.39
C LEU A 83 11.26 -11.02 -5.99
N ILE A 84 12.03 -10.25 -5.22
CA ILE A 84 12.53 -8.94 -5.62
C ILE A 84 14.05 -8.93 -5.70
N ALA A 85 14.60 -8.09 -6.57
CA ALA A 85 16.05 -7.94 -6.70
C ALA A 85 16.68 -7.43 -5.39
N GLU A 86 17.95 -7.73 -5.16
CA GLU A 86 18.70 -7.25 -3.99
C GLU A 86 18.79 -5.72 -3.95
N SER A 87 18.84 -5.08 -5.12
CA SER A 87 18.82 -3.62 -5.27
C SER A 87 17.48 -2.96 -4.87
N GLN A 88 16.41 -3.74 -4.65
CA GLN A 88 15.13 -3.24 -4.17
C GLN A 88 15.11 -3.20 -2.64
N SER A 89 15.64 -2.13 -2.07
CA SER A 89 15.81 -1.99 -0.61
C SER A 89 14.62 -1.39 0.13
N ALA A 90 13.74 -0.67 -0.57
CA ALA A 90 12.63 0.04 0.05
C ALA A 90 11.59 -0.93 0.64
N PHE A 91 11.19 -0.69 1.89
CA PHE A 91 10.15 -1.45 2.62
C PHE A 91 10.45 -2.94 2.85
N VAL A 92 11.72 -3.35 2.73
CA VAL A 92 12.19 -4.71 3.02
C VAL A 92 12.96 -4.70 4.34
N PRO A 93 12.60 -5.53 5.34
CA PRO A 93 13.36 -5.60 6.58
C PRO A 93 14.82 -6.01 6.34
N GLY A 94 15.73 -5.40 7.09
CA GLY A 94 17.15 -5.71 7.00
C GLY A 94 17.87 -5.08 5.80
N ARG A 95 17.16 -4.39 4.90
CA ARG A 95 17.77 -3.59 3.84
C ARG A 95 17.75 -2.11 4.22
N LEU A 96 18.88 -1.43 4.11
CA LEU A 96 19.01 -0.03 4.50
C LEU A 96 18.97 0.89 3.28
N ILE A 97 18.46 2.10 3.45
CA ILE A 97 18.47 3.10 2.38
C ILE A 97 19.89 3.53 2.00
N SER A 98 20.83 3.41 2.95
CA SER A 98 22.26 3.67 2.73
C SER A 98 22.85 2.79 1.63
N ASP A 99 22.40 1.54 1.51
CA ASP A 99 22.91 0.58 0.53
C ASP A 99 22.60 1.07 -0.89
N ASN A 100 21.38 1.59 -1.09
CA ASN A 100 20.98 2.20 -2.36
C ASN A 100 21.75 3.49 -2.67
N ILE A 101 22.09 4.28 -1.64
CA ILE A 101 22.90 5.48 -1.81
C ILE A 101 24.31 5.10 -2.27
N LEU A 102 24.90 4.06 -1.67
CA LEU A 102 26.22 3.57 -2.04
C LEU A 102 26.24 3.08 -3.50
N VAL A 103 25.28 2.23 -3.88
CA VAL A 103 25.15 1.74 -5.26
C VAL A 103 25.01 2.91 -6.25
N ALA A 104 24.18 3.90 -5.94
CA ALA A 104 24.04 5.08 -6.79
C ALA A 104 25.34 5.90 -6.88
N PHE A 105 26.08 6.02 -5.78
CA PHE A 105 27.36 6.73 -5.74
C PHE A 105 28.42 6.03 -6.57
N GLU A 106 28.52 4.71 -6.49
CA GLU A 106 29.43 3.88 -7.30
C GLU A 106 29.12 3.98 -8.79
N ILE A 107 27.84 3.93 -9.18
CA ILE A 107 27.42 4.12 -10.57
C ILE A 107 27.86 5.50 -11.09
N LEU A 108 27.63 6.56 -10.31
CA LEU A 108 28.02 7.92 -10.71
C LEU A 108 29.55 8.10 -10.73
N HIS A 109 30.27 7.48 -9.80
CA HIS A 109 31.72 7.53 -9.75
C HIS A 109 32.33 6.82 -10.96
N TRP A 110 31.84 5.63 -11.30
CA TRP A 110 32.26 4.88 -12.48
C TRP A 110 32.02 5.68 -13.77
N LEU A 111 30.84 6.29 -13.91
CA LEU A 111 30.52 7.15 -15.06
C LEU A 111 31.46 8.34 -15.18
N LYS A 112 31.82 9.00 -14.08
CA LYS A 112 32.77 10.13 -14.07
C LYS A 112 34.18 9.72 -14.49
N ASN A 113 34.60 8.52 -14.12
CA ASN A 113 35.94 8.02 -14.41
C ASN A 113 36.05 7.43 -15.82
N LYS A 114 34.93 7.02 -16.42
CA LYS A 114 34.91 6.47 -17.78
C LYS A 114 34.95 7.58 -18.83
N LYS A 115 36.15 8.12 -19.09
CA LYS A 115 36.41 9.24 -20.00
C LYS A 115 36.70 8.85 -21.47
N GLY A 116 36.64 7.57 -21.83
CA GLY A 116 36.97 7.10 -23.17
C GLY A 116 36.38 5.72 -23.52
N GLY A 117 36.34 5.42 -24.82
CA GLY A 117 35.76 4.22 -25.40
C GLY A 117 34.70 4.54 -26.46
N ASN A 118 34.38 3.57 -27.31
CA ASN A 118 33.42 3.73 -28.42
C ASN A 118 31.94 3.70 -27.98
N ASN A 119 31.67 3.41 -26.70
CA ASN A 119 30.33 3.29 -26.15
C ASN A 119 30.04 4.42 -25.16
N GLY A 120 28.96 5.17 -25.40
CA GLY A 120 28.43 6.14 -24.44
C GLY A 120 27.65 5.46 -23.32
N HIS A 121 27.72 6.04 -22.11
CA HIS A 121 26.97 5.57 -20.94
C HIS A 121 26.15 6.71 -20.34
N LEU A 122 24.96 6.39 -19.84
CA LEU A 122 24.03 7.35 -19.24
C LEU A 122 23.40 6.73 -17.98
N ALA A 123 23.27 7.54 -16.92
CA ALA A 123 22.42 7.22 -15.79
C ALA A 123 21.02 7.81 -16.00
N LEU A 124 20.00 6.98 -15.85
CA LEU A 124 18.59 7.40 -15.96
C LEU A 124 17.94 7.38 -14.58
N LYS A 125 17.41 8.54 -14.15
CA LYS A 125 16.59 8.65 -12.94
C LYS A 125 15.13 8.74 -13.33
N LEU A 126 14.37 7.71 -12.96
CA LEU A 126 12.92 7.64 -13.18
C LEU A 126 12.18 7.87 -11.86
N ASP A 127 11.12 8.66 -11.90
CA ASP A 127 10.20 8.85 -10.78
C ASP A 127 8.76 8.60 -11.24
N VAL A 128 8.01 7.84 -10.44
CA VAL A 128 6.65 7.42 -10.78
C VAL A 128 5.66 8.33 -10.06
N SER A 129 5.05 9.24 -10.81
CA SER A 129 3.99 10.11 -10.26
C SER A 129 2.80 9.30 -9.75
N LYS A 130 2.38 9.56 -8.50
CA LYS A 130 1.20 8.95 -7.86
C LYS A 130 1.19 7.41 -7.97
N ALA A 131 2.33 6.76 -7.69
CA ALA A 131 2.52 5.32 -7.87
C ALA A 131 1.40 4.48 -7.23
N TYR A 132 0.95 4.83 -6.01
CA TYR A 132 -0.13 4.10 -5.32
C TYR A 132 -1.51 4.31 -5.94
N ASP A 133 -1.78 5.47 -6.55
CA ASP A 133 -3.10 5.84 -7.07
C ASP A 133 -3.32 5.33 -8.52
N ARG A 134 -2.25 4.86 -9.18
CA ARG A 134 -2.23 4.52 -10.61
C ARG A 134 -2.04 3.02 -10.89
N VAL A 135 -1.99 2.17 -9.87
CA VAL A 135 -1.88 0.72 -10.07
C VAL A 135 -3.19 0.19 -10.65
N GLU A 136 -3.16 -0.27 -11.90
CA GLU A 136 -4.30 -0.93 -12.53
C GLU A 136 -4.52 -2.33 -11.91
N TRP A 137 -5.75 -2.61 -11.47
CA TRP A 137 -6.08 -3.85 -10.79
C TRP A 137 -5.89 -5.12 -11.65
N PRO A 138 -6.28 -5.14 -12.94
CA PRO A 138 -6.03 -6.30 -13.80
C PRO A 138 -4.54 -6.60 -13.96
N PHE A 139 -3.69 -5.57 -13.96
CA PHE A 139 -2.24 -5.71 -14.03
C PHE A 139 -1.67 -6.31 -12.74
N LEU A 140 -2.13 -5.84 -11.58
CA LEU A 140 -1.73 -6.40 -10.28
C LEU A 140 -2.09 -7.89 -10.19
N GLU A 141 -3.34 -8.24 -10.50
CA GLU A 141 -3.82 -9.63 -10.50
C GLU A 141 -2.97 -10.51 -11.43
N SER A 142 -2.74 -10.03 -12.65
CA SER A 142 -1.93 -10.75 -13.64
C SER A 142 -0.52 -10.99 -13.13
N ILE A 143 0.18 -9.96 -12.62
CA ILE A 143 1.55 -10.12 -12.12
C ILE A 143 1.61 -11.11 -10.95
N MET A 144 0.65 -11.05 -10.03
CA MET A 144 0.63 -11.99 -8.91
C MET A 144 0.47 -13.44 -9.38
N LEU A 145 -0.40 -13.69 -10.35
CA LEU A 145 -0.53 -15.02 -10.95
C LEU A 145 0.76 -15.45 -11.68
N HIS A 146 1.40 -14.55 -12.43
CA HIS A 146 2.67 -14.82 -13.12
C HIS A 146 3.83 -15.09 -12.15
N MET A 147 3.84 -14.45 -10.99
CA MET A 147 4.80 -14.72 -9.91
C MET A 147 4.56 -16.08 -9.21
N GLY A 148 3.53 -16.83 -9.60
CA GLY A 148 3.24 -18.16 -9.06
C GLY A 148 2.43 -18.14 -7.76
N PHE A 149 1.81 -17.01 -7.40
CA PHE A 149 0.93 -16.98 -6.24
C PHE A 149 -0.32 -17.84 -6.47
N HIS A 150 -0.72 -18.61 -5.45
CA HIS A 150 -1.92 -19.44 -5.52
C HIS A 150 -3.17 -18.59 -5.83
N PRO A 151 -4.05 -18.98 -6.77
CA PRO A 151 -5.18 -18.14 -7.21
C PRO A 151 -6.08 -17.66 -6.07
N ARG A 152 -6.32 -18.51 -5.07
CA ARG A 152 -7.05 -18.14 -3.85
C ARG A 152 -6.43 -16.96 -3.08
N TRP A 153 -5.11 -16.91 -2.99
CA TRP A 153 -4.40 -15.81 -2.33
C TRP A 153 -4.55 -14.52 -3.11
N VAL A 154 -4.41 -14.60 -4.43
CA VAL A 154 -4.63 -13.47 -5.33
C VAL A 154 -6.06 -12.95 -5.18
N ALA A 155 -7.07 -13.83 -5.17
CA ALA A 155 -8.46 -13.45 -4.97
C ALA A 155 -8.70 -12.69 -3.64
N LEU A 156 -8.08 -13.11 -2.53
CA LEU A 156 -8.19 -12.39 -1.24
C LEU A 156 -7.61 -10.97 -1.34
N ILE A 157 -6.49 -10.80 -2.02
CA ILE A 157 -5.86 -9.49 -2.22
C ILE A 157 -6.71 -8.64 -3.15
N MET A 158 -7.22 -9.21 -4.24
CA MET A 158 -8.08 -8.51 -5.20
C MET A 158 -9.39 -8.04 -4.54
N GLN A 159 -9.98 -8.85 -3.66
CA GLN A 159 -11.13 -8.40 -2.87
C GLN A 159 -10.79 -7.23 -1.94
N CYS A 160 -9.57 -7.19 -1.37
CA CYS A 160 -9.15 -6.07 -0.54
C CYS A 160 -8.94 -4.77 -1.31
N VAL A 161 -8.32 -4.82 -2.50
CA VAL A 161 -8.03 -3.60 -3.28
C VAL A 161 -9.24 -3.10 -4.08
N SER A 162 -10.08 -4.00 -4.60
CA SER A 162 -11.19 -3.63 -5.48
C SER A 162 -12.48 -3.24 -4.76
N SER A 163 -12.67 -3.67 -3.50
CA SER A 163 -13.90 -3.39 -2.75
C SER A 163 -13.91 -2.03 -2.04
N VAL A 164 -12.84 -1.24 -2.14
CA VAL A 164 -12.69 -0.02 -1.34
C VAL A 164 -13.65 1.06 -1.83
N SER A 165 -14.17 1.85 -0.89
CA SER A 165 -14.92 3.07 -1.18
C SER A 165 -14.45 4.20 -0.30
N PHE A 166 -14.45 5.42 -0.83
CA PHE A 166 -14.00 6.61 -0.13
C PHE A 166 -15.12 7.62 0.09
N ALA A 167 -15.04 8.32 1.21
CA ALA A 167 -15.76 9.56 1.46
C ALA A 167 -14.79 10.59 2.01
N VAL A 168 -14.96 11.87 1.67
CA VAL A 168 -14.08 12.94 2.17
C VAL A 168 -14.67 13.49 3.46
N LEU A 169 -13.88 13.53 4.53
CA LEU A 169 -14.29 14.10 5.80
C LEU A 169 -13.98 15.60 5.81
N ILE A 170 -15.01 16.43 5.73
CA ILE A 170 -14.90 17.90 5.70
C ILE A 170 -15.62 18.45 6.93
N ASN A 171 -14.88 19.10 7.83
CA ASN A 171 -15.43 19.70 9.06
C ASN A 171 -16.26 18.75 9.92
N GLY A 172 -15.92 17.46 9.95
CA GLY A 172 -16.63 16.43 10.71
C GLY A 172 -17.72 15.70 9.92
N ASP A 173 -18.12 16.23 8.76
CA ASP A 173 -19.13 15.61 7.89
C ASP A 173 -18.49 14.78 6.79
N LEU A 174 -19.07 13.61 6.52
CA LEU A 174 -18.73 12.81 5.34
C LEU A 174 -19.42 13.40 4.11
N LYS A 175 -18.63 13.72 3.08
CA LYS A 175 -19.13 14.23 1.81
C LYS A 175 -18.68 13.32 0.66
N GLY A 176 -19.63 13.03 -0.23
CA GLY A 176 -19.43 12.24 -1.43
C GLY A 176 -19.29 10.73 -1.18
N CYS A 177 -19.28 9.98 -2.28
CA CYS A 177 -18.99 8.55 -2.31
C CYS A 177 -18.18 8.28 -3.57
N ILE A 178 -16.91 7.93 -3.39
CA ILE A 178 -15.97 7.69 -4.47
C ILE A 178 -15.71 6.19 -4.52
N LYS A 179 -15.99 5.58 -5.66
CA LYS A 179 -15.60 4.20 -5.96
C LYS A 179 -14.43 4.24 -6.93
N PRO A 180 -13.21 3.91 -6.49
CA PRO A 180 -12.06 3.87 -7.39
C PRO A 180 -12.22 2.71 -8.38
N SER A 181 -11.56 2.84 -9.52
CA SER A 181 -11.37 1.75 -10.49
C SER A 181 -9.94 1.21 -10.52
N ARG A 182 -9.03 1.86 -9.78
CA ARG A 182 -7.60 1.56 -9.72
C ARG A 182 -6.97 2.13 -8.45
N GLY A 183 -5.70 1.80 -8.23
CA GLY A 183 -4.91 2.24 -7.09
C GLY A 183 -4.99 1.28 -5.90
N LEU A 184 -4.21 1.55 -4.86
CA LEU A 184 -4.07 0.63 -3.72
C LEU A 184 -4.73 1.15 -2.44
N ARG A 185 -4.96 2.47 -2.32
CA ARG A 185 -5.55 3.16 -1.15
C ARG A 185 -6.03 4.57 -1.46
#